data_AF-A0A9E5QVZ6-F1
#
_entry.id   AF-A0A9E5QVZ6-F1
#
_cell.length_a   1.000
_cell.length_b   1.000
_cell.length_c   1.000
_cell.angle_alpha   90.00
_cell.angle_beta   90.00
_cell.angle_gamma   90.00
#
_symmetry.space_group_name_H-M   'P 1'
#
loop_
_entity.id
_entity.type
_entity.pdbx_description
1 polymer ?
#
loop_
_entity_poly.entity_id
_entity_poly.type
_entity_poly.pdbx_seq_one_letter_code
_entity_poly.pdbx_strand_id
1 'polypeptide(L)'
;MEPGRQACEKVDGQWICQVNLPPGNHAYKFVVDGQWIPDPKNPNQEKDGFGGYNSLLAPENTYTFRLKGFQDAHQVSLAGSFNDWKENQYFMQREGHYWVFRLPLEPGLHTYKFVVDGRWILDPGNPNWKDDGKGHINSLIKLSLP
;
A
#
# COMPACT_ATOMS: atom_id res chain seq x y z
N MET A 1 30.00 -4.50 -1.36
CA MET A 1 28.60 -4.71 -1.80
C MET A 1 27.82 -3.47 -1.43
N GLU A 2 27.20 -2.78 -2.39
CA GLU A 2 26.33 -1.64 -2.07
C GLU A 2 25.02 -2.17 -1.48
N PRO A 3 24.46 -1.52 -0.44
CA PRO A 3 23.13 -1.88 0.09
C PRO A 3 22.10 -1.87 -1.05
N GLY A 4 21.28 -2.92 -1.14
CA GLY A 4 20.17 -2.99 -2.10
C GLY A 4 20.47 -3.67 -3.45
N ARG A 5 21.70 -4.15 -3.71
CA ARG A 5 21.97 -5.03 -4.85
C ARG A 5 21.86 -6.49 -4.45
N GLN A 6 20.91 -7.21 -5.05
CA GLN A 6 20.80 -8.66 -4.92
C GLN A 6 21.46 -9.34 -6.13
N ALA A 7 22.31 -10.34 -5.87
CA ALA A 7 22.87 -11.16 -6.93
C ALA A 7 21.78 -12.04 -7.56
N CYS A 8 21.79 -12.14 -8.89
CA CYS A 8 20.91 -13.02 -9.65
C CYS A 8 21.70 -14.24 -10.12
N GLU A 9 21.05 -15.39 -10.14
CA GLU A 9 21.63 -16.64 -10.61
C GLU A 9 21.05 -17.02 -11.96
N LYS A 10 21.86 -17.66 -12.81
CA LYS A 10 21.40 -18.15 -14.10
C LYS A 10 20.93 -19.59 -13.96
N VAL A 11 19.63 -19.81 -14.16
CA VAL A 11 18.98 -21.13 -14.10
C VAL A 11 18.28 -21.36 -15.44
N ASP A 12 18.61 -22.45 -16.13
CA ASP A 12 18.02 -22.83 -17.43
C ASP A 12 17.95 -21.69 -18.47
N GLY A 13 19.01 -20.88 -18.53
CA GLY A 13 19.10 -19.77 -19.48
C GLY A 13 18.39 -18.48 -19.04
N GLN A 14 17.72 -18.46 -17.90
CA GLN A 14 17.06 -17.30 -17.32
C GLN A 14 17.83 -16.77 -16.11
N TRP A 15 17.84 -15.45 -15.93
CA TRP A 15 18.36 -14.82 -14.72
C TRP A 15 17.24 -14.73 -13.68
N ILE A 16 17.49 -15.25 -12.48
CA ILE A 16 16.55 -15.26 -11.36
C ILE A 16 17.18 -14.53 -10.18
N CYS A 17 16.48 -13.52 -9.66
CA CYS A 17 16.87 -12.78 -8.46
C CYS A 17 15.81 -13.03 -7.39
N GLN A 18 16.18 -13.59 -6.25
CA GLN A 18 15.27 -13.74 -5.11
C GLN A 18 15.47 -12.58 -4.14
N VAL A 19 14.45 -11.74 -3.97
CA VAL A 19 14.49 -10.57 -3.09
C VAL A 19 13.36 -10.66 -2.08
N ASN A 20 13.67 -10.49 -0.80
CA ASN A 20 12.67 -10.27 0.24
C ASN A 20 12.39 -8.77 0.34
N LEU A 21 11.22 -8.34 -0.10
CA LEU A 21 10.79 -6.95 -0.02
C LEU A 21 9.87 -6.75 1.19
N PRO A 22 10.08 -5.70 2.00
CA PRO A 22 9.08 -5.26 2.96
C PRO A 22 7.75 -4.91 2.28
N PRO A 23 6.64 -4.79 3.01
CA PRO A 23 5.41 -4.25 2.45
C PRO A 23 5.58 -2.85 1.86
N GLY A 24 4.88 -2.56 0.76
CA GLY A 24 4.85 -1.24 0.14
C GLY A 24 5.24 -1.23 -1.33
N ASN A 25 5.37 -0.03 -1.87
CA ASN A 25 5.77 0.18 -3.26
C ASN A 25 7.29 0.09 -3.37
N HIS A 26 7.77 -0.69 -4.33
CA HIS A 26 9.21 -0.83 -4.57
C HIS A 26 9.56 -0.42 -5.98
N ALA A 27 10.52 0.47 -6.10
CA ALA A 27 11.17 0.80 -7.36
C ALA A 27 12.41 -0.10 -7.51
N TYR A 28 12.56 -0.75 -8.66
CA TYR A 28 13.72 -1.57 -8.98
C TYR A 28 14.20 -1.35 -10.42
N LYS A 29 15.43 -1.76 -10.68
CA LYS A 29 16.01 -1.90 -12.02
C LYS A 29 16.90 -3.13 -12.02
N PHE A 30 17.11 -3.72 -13.19
CA PHE A 30 18.17 -4.70 -13.38
C PHE A 30 19.49 -4.01 -13.67
N VAL A 31 20.58 -4.60 -13.18
CA VAL A 31 21.94 -4.23 -13.58
C VAL A 31 22.49 -5.36 -14.43
N VAL A 32 22.51 -5.18 -15.75
CA VAL A 32 22.99 -6.16 -16.71
C VAL A 32 24.30 -5.67 -17.28
N ASP A 33 25.39 -6.40 -17.03
CA ASP A 33 26.75 -6.05 -17.48
C ASP A 33 27.15 -4.60 -17.11
N GLY A 34 26.74 -4.14 -15.92
CA GLY A 34 26.99 -2.78 -15.42
C GLY A 34 26.02 -1.71 -15.93
N GLN A 35 25.10 -2.06 -16.83
CA GLN A 35 24.07 -1.15 -17.33
C GLN A 35 22.77 -1.29 -16.55
N TRP A 36 22.21 -0.16 -16.13
CA TRP A 36 20.93 -0.10 -15.43
C TRP A 36 19.79 -0.08 -16.45
N ILE A 37 18.97 -1.13 -16.45
CA ILE A 37 17.80 -1.24 -17.31
C ILE A 37 16.53 -1.41 -16.46
N PRO A 38 15.41 -0.72 -16.76
CA PRO A 38 14.13 -1.10 -16.20
C PRO A 38 13.77 -2.51 -16.70
N ASP A 39 12.95 -3.23 -15.93
CA ASP A 39 12.32 -4.46 -16.37
C ASP A 39 11.46 -4.20 -17.62
N PRO A 40 11.85 -4.74 -18.79
CA PRO A 40 11.12 -4.52 -20.04
C PRO A 40 9.71 -5.13 -20.04
N LYS A 41 9.44 -6.07 -19.13
CA LYS A 41 8.15 -6.75 -19.01
C LYS A 41 7.23 -6.12 -17.98
N ASN A 42 7.75 -5.25 -17.10
CA ASN A 42 6.91 -4.54 -16.15
C ASN A 42 6.45 -3.19 -16.77
N PRO A 43 5.15 -3.05 -17.12
CA PRO A 43 4.65 -1.82 -17.71
C PRO A 43 4.55 -0.67 -16.69
N ASN A 44 4.64 -0.96 -15.40
CA ASN A 44 4.54 0.04 -14.34
C ASN A 44 5.93 0.60 -14.07
N GLN A 45 6.06 1.92 -14.21
CA GLN A 45 7.35 2.61 -14.12
C GLN A 45 7.20 3.95 -13.42
N GLU A 46 8.29 4.40 -12.81
CA GLU A 46 8.42 5.70 -12.16
C GLU A 46 9.70 6.39 -12.66
N LYS A 47 9.68 7.72 -12.80
CA LYS A 47 10.87 8.49 -13.18
C LYS A 47 11.95 8.37 -12.10
N ASP A 48 13.20 8.13 -12.50
CA ASP A 48 14.31 7.97 -11.55
C ASP A 48 15.01 9.27 -11.16
N GLY A 49 14.63 10.41 -11.76
CA GLY A 49 15.24 11.72 -11.51
C GLY A 49 16.53 12.00 -12.30
N PHE A 50 17.03 11.04 -13.09
CA PHE A 50 18.25 11.14 -13.90
C PHE A 50 17.99 10.98 -15.41
N GLY A 51 16.73 11.15 -15.83
CA GLY A 51 16.31 11.02 -17.22
C GLY A 51 15.95 9.59 -17.64
N GLY A 52 15.92 8.63 -16.70
CA GLY A 52 15.46 7.27 -16.93
C GLY A 52 14.24 6.90 -16.07
N TYR A 53 13.97 5.59 -16.02
CA TYR A 53 12.84 5.03 -15.29
C TYR A 53 13.25 3.84 -14.43
N ASN A 54 12.71 3.75 -13.21
CA ASN A 54 12.64 2.53 -12.41
C ASN A 54 11.38 1.75 -12.79
N SER A 55 11.45 0.42 -12.70
CA SER A 55 10.26 -0.44 -12.72
C SER A 55 9.61 -0.44 -11.34
N LEU A 56 8.29 -0.30 -11.33
CA LEU A 56 7.52 -0.16 -10.12
C LEU A 56 6.80 -1.49 -9.83
N LEU A 57 7.09 -2.06 -8.68
CA LEU A 57 6.41 -3.22 -8.12
C LEU A 57 5.41 -2.70 -7.07
N ALA A 58 4.20 -2.36 -7.52
CA ALA A 58 3.20 -1.64 -6.70
C ALA A 58 1.70 -1.60 -7.14
N PRO A 59 1.22 -2.06 -8.32
CA PRO A 59 -0.18 -1.78 -8.68
C PRO A 59 -1.23 -2.73 -8.10
N GLU A 60 -0.92 -4.01 -7.84
CA GLU A 60 -1.99 -5.01 -7.62
C GLU A 60 -2.51 -5.10 -6.17
N ASN A 61 -1.79 -4.52 -5.21
CA ASN A 61 -2.14 -4.61 -3.78
C ASN A 61 -2.52 -3.25 -3.14
N THR A 62 -2.77 -2.22 -3.95
CA THR A 62 -3.25 -0.93 -3.41
C THR A 62 -4.74 -1.02 -3.09
N TYR A 63 -5.07 -1.03 -1.79
CA TYR A 63 -6.45 -0.90 -1.35
C TYR A 63 -6.86 0.58 -1.30
N THR A 64 -8.04 0.89 -1.85
CA THR A 64 -8.60 2.24 -1.80
C THR A 64 -9.68 2.32 -0.72
N PHE A 65 -9.35 2.93 0.41
CA PHE A 65 -10.31 3.29 1.44
C PHE A 65 -11.16 4.46 0.98
N ARG A 66 -12.49 4.34 1.13
CA ARG A 66 -13.44 5.38 0.74
C ARG A 66 -14.49 5.57 1.84
N LEU A 67 -14.58 6.77 2.39
CA LEU A 67 -15.65 7.17 3.30
C LEU A 67 -16.61 8.13 2.59
N LYS A 68 -17.86 7.73 2.39
CA LYS A 68 -18.89 8.56 1.76
C LYS A 68 -19.45 9.59 2.76
N GLY A 69 -19.68 10.82 2.30
CA GLY A 69 -20.29 11.87 3.11
C GLY A 69 -19.27 12.66 3.94
N PHE A 70 -19.71 13.15 5.11
CA PHE A 70 -18.88 13.98 6.01
C PHE A 70 -18.26 15.19 5.30
N GLN A 71 -19.04 15.85 4.44
CA GLN A 71 -18.55 17.00 3.66
C GLN A 71 -18.25 18.23 4.52
N ASP A 72 -18.80 18.30 5.73
CA ASP A 72 -18.52 19.39 6.67
C ASP A 72 -17.35 19.08 7.62
N ALA A 73 -16.77 17.87 7.55
CA ALA A 73 -15.63 17.50 8.39
C ALA A 73 -14.37 18.30 7.99
N HIS A 74 -13.61 18.74 8.98
CA HIS A 74 -12.38 19.50 8.75
C HIS A 74 -11.26 18.57 8.28
N GLN A 75 -11.17 17.39 8.89
CA GLN A 75 -10.22 16.35 8.52
C GLN A 75 -10.83 14.96 8.71
N VAL A 76 -10.39 14.05 7.85
CA VAL A 76 -10.60 12.61 8.04
C VAL A 76 -9.25 11.94 7.93
N SER A 77 -8.94 11.05 8.87
CA SER A 77 -7.77 10.19 8.80
C SER A 77 -8.14 8.71 8.95
N LEU A 78 -7.22 7.86 8.53
CA LEU A 78 -7.32 6.41 8.58
C LEU A 78 -6.39 5.87 9.66
N ALA A 79 -6.93 5.00 10.52
CA ALA A 79 -6.16 4.30 11.53
C ALA A 79 -6.52 2.82 11.54
N GLY A 80 -5.52 1.94 11.69
CA GLY A 80 -5.73 0.50 11.66
C GLY A 80 -4.49 -0.30 12.01
N SER A 81 -4.57 -1.61 11.78
CA SER A 81 -3.50 -2.58 12.06
C SER A 81 -2.18 -2.28 11.33
N PHE A 82 -2.25 -1.57 10.20
CA PHE A 82 -1.11 -1.23 9.35
C PHE A 82 -0.34 0.04 9.79
N ASN A 83 -0.84 0.80 10.77
CA ASN A 83 -0.16 2.00 11.28
C ASN A 83 -0.21 2.13 12.82
N ASP A 84 -0.31 0.99 13.51
CA ASP A 84 -0.42 0.94 14.98
C ASP A 84 -1.54 1.82 15.54
N TRP A 85 -2.65 1.96 14.82
CA TRP A 85 -3.78 2.80 15.22
C TRP A 85 -3.45 4.29 15.43
N LYS A 86 -2.41 4.82 14.76
CA LYS A 86 -2.06 6.24 14.84
C LYS A 86 -3.03 7.08 14.02
N GLU A 87 -3.87 7.87 14.70
CA GLU A 87 -4.90 8.71 14.08
C GLU A 87 -4.36 9.92 13.31
N ASN A 88 -3.11 10.33 13.52
CA ASN A 88 -2.54 11.56 12.99
C ASN A 88 -1.48 11.33 11.89
N GLN A 89 -1.54 10.19 11.19
CA GLN A 89 -0.57 9.86 10.13
C GLN A 89 -1.19 9.83 8.73
N TYR A 90 -2.31 9.15 8.54
CA TYR A 90 -2.88 8.89 7.21
C TYR A 90 -4.13 9.73 6.97
N PHE A 91 -3.93 11.01 6.64
CA PHE A 91 -5.01 11.94 6.29
C PHE A 91 -5.57 11.64 4.89
N MET A 92 -6.91 11.58 4.79
CA MET A 92 -7.63 11.28 3.56
C MET A 92 -7.84 12.54 2.73
N GLN A 93 -7.96 12.39 1.41
CA GLN A 93 -8.22 13.47 0.46
C GLN A 93 -9.66 13.46 -0.01
N ARG A 94 -10.21 14.62 -0.37
CA ARG A 94 -11.58 14.72 -0.90
C ARG A 94 -11.60 14.41 -2.40
N GLU A 95 -12.45 13.46 -2.79
CA GLU A 95 -12.76 13.12 -4.18
C GLU A 95 -14.29 13.06 -4.35
N GLY A 96 -14.87 14.16 -4.86
CA GLY A 96 -16.32 14.30 -4.98
C GLY A 96 -17.04 14.21 -3.63
N HIS A 97 -17.87 13.18 -3.44
CA HIS A 97 -18.61 12.93 -2.19
C HIS A 97 -17.90 11.97 -1.24
N TYR A 98 -16.62 11.70 -1.47
CA TYR A 98 -15.83 10.74 -0.71
C TYR A 98 -14.58 11.38 -0.13
N TRP A 99 -14.19 10.89 1.04
CA TRP A 99 -12.83 10.94 1.53
C TRP A 99 -12.12 9.66 1.08
N VAL A 100 -10.93 9.80 0.49
CA VAL A 100 -10.21 8.70 -0.17
C VAL A 100 -8.78 8.63 0.34
N PHE A 101 -8.32 7.41 0.62
CA PHE A 101 -6.93 7.10 0.92
C PHE A 101 -6.53 5.81 0.22
N ARG A 102 -5.39 5.81 -0.44
CA ARG A 102 -4.87 4.65 -1.20
C ARG A 102 -3.64 4.15 -0.48
N LEU A 103 -3.67 2.88 -0.08
CA LEU A 103 -2.61 2.27 0.72
C LEU A 103 -2.29 0.89 0.17
N PRO A 104 -1.02 0.63 -0.19
CA PRO A 104 -0.54 -0.73 -0.41
C PRO A 104 -0.70 -1.55 0.86
N LEU A 105 -1.39 -2.68 0.78
CA LEU A 105 -1.62 -3.59 1.90
C LEU A 105 -1.25 -5.01 1.53
N GLU A 106 -0.59 -5.71 2.46
CA GLU A 106 -0.34 -7.13 2.31
C GLU A 106 -1.65 -7.95 2.27
N PRO A 107 -1.66 -9.12 1.62
CA PRO A 107 -2.73 -10.10 1.80
C PRO A 107 -2.92 -10.45 3.28
N GLY A 108 -4.17 -10.61 3.69
CA GLY A 108 -4.52 -10.93 5.07
C GLY A 108 -5.74 -10.17 5.58
N LEU A 109 -5.90 -10.19 6.90
CA LEU A 109 -6.96 -9.48 7.60
C LEU A 109 -6.42 -8.15 8.13
N HIS A 110 -7.05 -7.04 7.74
CA HIS A 110 -6.73 -5.72 8.27
C HIS A 110 -7.93 -5.13 8.97
N THR A 111 -7.71 -4.65 10.19
CA THR A 111 -8.72 -3.94 10.98
C THR A 111 -8.45 -2.44 10.93
N TYR A 112 -9.51 -1.64 10.82
CA TYR A 112 -9.40 -0.19 10.69
C TYR A 112 -10.64 0.55 11.19
N LYS A 113 -10.48 1.87 11.33
CA LYS A 113 -11.52 2.87 11.56
C LYS A 113 -11.16 4.15 10.80
N PHE A 114 -12.18 4.97 10.56
CA PHE A 114 -11.96 6.37 10.19
C PHE A 114 -12.00 7.25 11.44
N VAL A 115 -11.18 8.29 11.45
CA VAL A 115 -11.19 9.32 12.48
C VAL A 115 -11.63 10.62 11.83
N VAL A 116 -12.87 11.02 12.11
CA VAL A 116 -13.52 12.21 11.54
C VAL A 116 -13.53 13.30 12.61
N ASP A 117 -12.74 14.36 12.43
CA ASP A 117 -12.60 15.45 13.42
C ASP A 117 -12.36 14.92 14.86
N GLY A 118 -11.48 13.93 15.00
CA GLY A 118 -11.15 13.29 16.28
C GLY A 118 -12.13 12.20 16.72
N ARG A 119 -13.25 12.00 16.01
CA ARG A 119 -14.22 10.95 16.31
C ARG A 119 -13.95 9.68 15.52
N TRP A 120 -13.70 8.60 16.24
CA TRP A 120 -13.52 7.26 15.71
C TRP A 120 -14.85 6.63 15.27
N ILE A 121 -14.94 6.22 14.01
CA ILE A 121 -16.13 5.57 13.44
C ILE A 121 -15.74 4.29 12.70
N LEU A 122 -16.66 3.33 12.68
CA LEU A 122 -16.61 2.23 11.73
C LEU A 122 -16.85 2.76 10.32
N ASP A 123 -16.33 2.06 9.32
CA ASP A 123 -16.68 2.28 7.93
C ASP A 123 -18.17 1.91 7.70
N PRO A 124 -19.06 2.89 7.44
CA PRO A 124 -20.47 2.61 7.23
C PRO A 124 -20.75 1.84 5.94
N GLY A 125 -19.80 1.85 4.99
CA GLY A 125 -19.87 1.13 3.72
C GLY A 125 -19.34 -0.30 3.79
N ASN A 126 -18.72 -0.70 4.91
CA ASN A 126 -18.18 -2.04 5.10
C ASN A 126 -18.98 -2.80 6.17
N PRO A 127 -19.75 -3.84 5.80
CA PRO A 127 -20.54 -4.62 6.75
C PRO A 127 -19.68 -5.56 7.60
N ASN A 128 -18.43 -5.81 7.21
CA ASN A 128 -17.55 -6.73 7.94
C ASN A 128 -16.87 -6.00 9.09
N TRP A 129 -16.90 -6.63 10.26
CA TRP A 129 -16.28 -6.11 11.46
C TRP A 129 -15.68 -7.24 12.30
N LYS A 130 -14.84 -6.86 13.27
CA LYS A 130 -14.21 -7.78 14.22
C LYS A 130 -14.13 -7.13 15.60
N ASP A 131 -14.49 -7.88 16.63
CA ASP A 131 -14.23 -7.53 18.04
C ASP A 131 -12.76 -7.81 18.39
N ASP A 132 -12.11 -6.89 19.10
CA ASP A 132 -10.72 -7.01 19.52
C ASP A 132 -10.50 -7.77 20.84
N GLY A 133 -11.58 -8.28 21.47
CA GLY A 133 -11.57 -8.96 22.75
C GLY A 133 -11.48 -8.02 23.96
N LYS A 134 -11.44 -6.71 23.73
CA LYS A 134 -11.38 -5.65 24.77
C LYS A 134 -12.64 -4.77 24.75
N GLY A 135 -13.67 -5.19 24.01
CA GLY A 135 -14.92 -4.45 23.87
C GLY A 135 -14.90 -3.38 22.79
N HIS A 136 -13.87 -3.35 21.93
CA HIS A 136 -13.87 -2.49 20.75
C HIS A 136 -14.14 -3.31 19.49
N ILE A 137 -15.07 -2.81 18.67
CA ILE A 137 -15.34 -3.34 17.34
C ILE A 137 -14.64 -2.50 16.28
N ASN A 138 -14.07 -3.15 15.27
CA ASN A 138 -13.32 -2.52 14.18
C ASN A 138 -13.85 -2.98 12.82
N SER A 139 -13.79 -2.14 11.79
CA SER A 139 -14.10 -2.57 10.43
C SER A 139 -13.01 -3.53 9.95
N LEU A 140 -13.41 -4.56 9.21
CA LEU A 140 -12.51 -5.64 8.78
C LEU A 140 -12.49 -5.72 7.25
N ILE A 141 -11.30 -5.72 6.66
CA ILE A 141 -11.11 -6.13 5.27
C ILE A 141 -10.29 -7.41 5.23
N LYS A 142 -10.63 -8.29 4.29
CA LYS A 142 -9.85 -9.47 3.95
C LYS A 142 -9.32 -9.30 2.53
N LEU A 143 -8.01 -9.25 2.40
CA LEU A 143 -7.31 -9.23 1.12
C LEU A 143 -6.75 -10.64 0.87
N SER A 144 -7.08 -11.22 -0.28
CA SER A 144 -6.53 -12.49 -0.72
C SER A 144 -5.50 -12.23 -1.82
N LEU A 145 -4.52 -13.11 -1.95
CA LEU A 145 -3.74 -13.18 -3.19
C LEU A 145 -4.68 -13.49 -4.37
N PRO A 146 -4.43 -12.92 -5.56
CA PRO A 146 -5.17 -13.26 -6.77
C PRO A 146 -5.00 -14.74 -7.16
#